data_AF-A0A2A4G154-F1
#
_entry.id   AF-A0A2A4G154-F1
#
_cell.length_a   1.000
_cell.length_b   1.000
_cell.length_c   1.000
_cell.angle_alpha   90.00
_cell.angle_beta   90.00
_cell.angle_gamma   90.00
#
_symmetry.space_group_name_H-M   'P 1'
#
loop_
_entity.id
_entity.type
_entity.pdbx_description
1 polymer ?
#
loop_
_entity_poly.entity_id
_entity_poly.type
_entity_poly.pdbx_seq_one_letter_code
_entity_poly.pdbx_strand_id
1 'polypeptide(L)'
;MRINLKKAGVYASFLVFTILFSCLDKPNNSEPAQDYPLPIPIENSTSNDSLAFALGQTIQGFILERDSVGFVNAMNLEAFGNRVTYMEYKNPLLKRYIAQFKMGLKQGMSALPMELITLVNQGAYYDFIGYYYDEEVNTYRLIFRFFSDESGINYHDYELSPGKAGDLQVSDIFIYANGQEYSQTLNWIFLSSLPKNIIEKVIFSTAKSDADQLTATFTESRRGNHELALDYLHGVSDEMKKEKNYHLFNIRLSQQLGDDKYIAALGEMLNQFKDDPSCALLFMDYYIHHGNFEAAYQIIEDLEEATTDGFLNYLKGNLAAQEGNLEKAVESYEAMQMEFPDFHNASIDLIVVRAMQGNYQECNRLLNRLIGHGLEKEALHDMLIEMGYEQENRIYGYLDSKEYAQWLN
;
A
#
# COMPACT_ATOMS: atom_id res chain seq x y z
N MET A 1 -10.90 5.52 -23.12
CA MET A 1 -10.96 4.87 -21.79
C MET A 1 -12.36 5.11 -21.24
N ARG A 2 -13.04 4.14 -20.62
CA ARG A 2 -14.33 4.41 -19.95
C ARG A 2 -14.04 4.58 -18.46
N ILE A 3 -14.04 5.82 -17.99
CA ILE A 3 -13.91 6.14 -16.57
C ILE A 3 -15.15 5.63 -15.85
N ASN A 4 -14.96 4.85 -14.77
CA ASN A 4 -16.06 4.21 -14.05
C ASN A 4 -16.60 5.14 -12.94
N LEU A 5 -17.26 6.23 -13.33
CA LEU A 5 -17.69 7.32 -12.44
C LEU A 5 -18.64 6.88 -11.29
N LYS A 6 -19.20 5.66 -11.34
CA LYS A 6 -20.12 5.07 -10.35
C LYS A 6 -19.50 4.70 -8.98
N LYS A 7 -18.33 5.25 -8.66
CA LYS A 7 -17.65 5.11 -7.37
C LYS A 7 -17.00 6.41 -6.84
N ALA A 8 -17.14 7.52 -7.55
CA ALA A 8 -16.66 8.83 -7.09
C ALA A 8 -17.67 9.44 -6.10
N GLY A 9 -17.84 8.79 -4.94
CA GLY A 9 -18.83 9.13 -3.90
C GLY A 9 -18.23 9.08 -2.50
N VAL A 10 -18.13 10.27 -1.89
CA VAL A 10 -17.80 10.62 -0.49
C VAL A 10 -17.01 9.59 0.34
N TYR A 11 -15.78 10.00 0.69
CA TYR A 11 -14.70 9.19 1.25
C TYR A 11 -14.18 8.11 0.29
N ALA A 12 -13.05 8.43 -0.34
CA ALA A 12 -11.95 7.48 -0.22
C ALA A 12 -11.73 7.26 1.28
N SER A 13 -12.21 6.14 1.81
CA SER A 13 -11.77 5.69 3.12
C SER A 13 -10.26 5.60 3.05
N PHE A 14 -9.58 6.32 3.93
CA PHE A 14 -8.22 5.98 4.34
C PHE A 14 -8.33 4.63 5.09
N LEU A 15 -8.36 3.60 4.25
CA LEU A 15 -8.38 2.18 4.51
C LEU A 15 -7.38 1.64 3.51
N VAL A 16 -6.11 1.58 3.91
CA VAL A 16 -5.05 1.02 3.07
C VAL A 16 -5.37 -0.47 2.85
N PHE A 17 -6.00 -0.77 1.70
CA PHE A 17 -6.72 -2.04 1.51
C PHE A 17 -5.76 -3.13 1.00
N THR A 18 -4.87 -3.57 1.89
CA THR A 18 -3.78 -4.51 1.58
C THR A 18 -4.28 -5.93 1.29
N ILE A 19 -4.75 -6.17 0.06
CA ILE A 19 -4.86 -7.53 -0.47
C ILE A 19 -3.46 -8.00 -0.88
N LEU A 20 -2.81 -8.76 0.01
CA LEU A 20 -2.01 -9.96 -0.28
C LEU A 20 -1.58 -10.64 1.03
N PHE A 21 -0.91 -11.78 0.98
CA PHE A 21 -0.59 -12.68 2.11
C PHE A 21 0.92 -12.61 2.47
N SER A 22 1.49 -12.98 3.65
CA SER A 22 1.00 -13.19 5.03
C SER A 22 2.16 -13.48 6.03
N CYS A 23 2.59 -12.47 6.83
CA CYS A 23 3.24 -12.58 8.17
C CYS A 23 4.78 -12.91 8.29
N LEU A 24 5.33 -12.67 9.50
CA LEU A 24 6.66 -13.04 10.24
C LEU A 24 7.81 -12.20 9.51
N ASP A 25 8.38 -11.18 10.18
CA ASP A 25 9.79 -11.24 10.67
C ASP A 25 10.04 -10.34 11.90
N LYS A 26 11.26 -10.45 12.46
CA LYS A 26 11.82 -10.12 13.80
C LYS A 26 11.50 -8.76 14.50
N PRO A 27 11.81 -8.65 15.82
CA PRO A 27 11.50 -7.48 16.66
C PRO A 27 12.63 -6.43 16.69
N ASN A 28 12.29 -5.22 17.12
CA ASN A 28 13.16 -4.04 17.09
C ASN A 28 13.78 -3.72 18.48
N ASN A 29 15.10 -3.46 18.52
CA ASN A 29 15.75 -2.59 19.50
C ASN A 29 17.21 -2.29 19.10
N SER A 30 17.39 -1.21 18.32
CA SER A 30 18.60 -0.35 18.29
C SER A 30 20.00 -0.95 18.06
N GLU A 31 20.12 -2.10 17.39
CA GLU A 31 21.29 -2.46 16.59
C GLU A 31 20.83 -2.86 15.17
N PRO A 32 21.62 -2.61 14.10
CA PRO A 32 21.23 -2.95 12.73
C PRO A 32 21.02 -4.46 12.58
N ALA A 33 20.07 -4.87 11.74
CA ALA A 33 19.60 -6.26 11.58
C ALA A 33 20.68 -7.22 11.05
N GLN A 34 21.60 -7.63 11.93
CA GLN A 34 22.98 -8.05 11.62
C GLN A 34 23.13 -9.39 10.87
N ASP A 35 22.04 -10.03 10.47
CA ASP A 35 22.04 -11.34 9.79
C ASP A 35 20.93 -11.46 8.72
N TYR A 36 20.18 -10.39 8.41
CA TYR A 36 19.26 -10.44 7.27
C TYR A 36 20.06 -10.44 5.95
N PRO A 37 19.71 -11.23 4.91
CA PRO A 37 20.52 -11.32 3.70
C PRO A 37 20.50 -10.03 2.88
N LEU A 38 21.46 -9.14 3.14
CA LEU A 38 21.69 -7.89 2.41
C LEU A 38 21.75 -8.11 0.87
N PRO A 39 21.44 -7.09 0.06
CA PRO A 39 21.60 -7.16 -1.39
C PRO A 39 23.04 -7.50 -1.78
N ILE A 40 23.18 -8.04 -2.99
CA ILE A 40 24.49 -8.12 -3.64
C ILE A 40 24.79 -6.69 -4.14
N PRO A 41 25.88 -6.04 -3.69
CA PRO A 41 26.10 -4.63 -4.02
C PRO A 41 26.21 -4.35 -5.52
N ILE A 42 25.72 -3.18 -5.92
CA ILE A 42 25.81 -2.64 -7.28
C ILE A 42 26.69 -1.38 -7.23
N GLU A 43 27.55 -1.17 -8.22
CA GLU A 43 28.37 0.05 -8.31
C GLU A 43 27.52 1.25 -8.74
N ASN A 44 27.46 2.32 -7.93
CA ASN A 44 26.85 3.59 -8.33
C ASN A 44 27.58 4.15 -9.56
N SER A 45 26.89 4.19 -10.71
CA SER A 45 27.46 4.65 -11.98
C SER A 45 26.38 4.97 -13.02
N THR A 46 26.69 5.89 -13.95
CA THR A 46 25.79 6.29 -15.05
C THR A 46 25.34 5.14 -15.96
N SER A 47 26.07 4.02 -15.98
CA SER A 47 25.63 2.79 -16.66
C SER A 47 24.50 2.11 -15.88
N ASN A 48 24.61 2.01 -14.56
CA ASN A 48 23.63 1.35 -13.70
C ASN A 48 22.42 2.26 -13.43
N ASP A 49 22.60 3.58 -13.35
CA ASP A 49 21.53 4.59 -13.41
C ASP A 49 20.59 4.33 -14.61
N SER A 50 21.19 4.15 -15.78
CA SER A 50 20.46 3.91 -17.04
C SER A 50 19.73 2.55 -17.04
N LEU A 51 20.32 1.52 -16.41
CA LEU A 51 19.71 0.20 -16.29
C LEU A 51 18.57 0.18 -15.25
N ALA A 52 18.73 0.87 -14.12
CA ALA A 52 17.71 1.01 -13.08
C ALA A 52 16.47 1.74 -13.63
N PHE A 53 16.68 2.88 -14.29
CA PHE A 53 15.59 3.62 -14.94
C PHE A 53 14.87 2.79 -16.01
N ALA A 54 15.61 2.11 -16.89
CA ALA A 54 15.02 1.27 -17.93
C ALA A 54 14.25 0.07 -17.34
N LEU A 55 14.75 -0.55 -16.26
CA LEU A 55 14.07 -1.62 -15.54
C LEU A 55 12.76 -1.13 -14.91
N GLY A 56 12.76 0.06 -14.30
CA GLY A 56 11.55 0.68 -13.74
C GLY A 56 10.45 0.89 -14.79
N GLN A 57 10.79 1.53 -15.92
CA GLN A 57 9.88 1.67 -17.05
C GLN A 57 9.38 0.32 -17.59
N THR A 58 10.25 -0.69 -17.65
CA THR A 58 9.92 -2.04 -18.12
C THR A 58 8.93 -2.75 -17.17
N ILE A 59 9.11 -2.62 -15.85
CA ILE A 59 8.21 -3.19 -14.84
C ILE A 59 6.83 -2.51 -14.88
N GLN A 60 6.76 -1.18 -15.05
CA GLN A 60 5.48 -0.50 -15.28
C GLN A 60 4.81 -1.01 -16.56
N GLY A 61 5.57 -1.11 -17.65
CA GLY A 61 5.11 -1.66 -18.93
C GLY A 61 4.46 -3.04 -18.79
N PHE A 62 5.07 -3.95 -18.03
CA PHE A 62 4.50 -5.28 -17.79
C PHE A 62 3.13 -5.25 -17.09
N ILE A 63 2.86 -4.30 -16.20
CA ILE A 63 1.54 -4.17 -15.57
C ILE A 63 0.52 -3.58 -16.56
N LEU A 64 0.89 -2.54 -17.31
CA LEU A 64 0.02 -1.89 -18.29
C LEU A 64 -0.33 -2.81 -19.48
N GLU A 65 0.66 -3.57 -19.98
CA GLU A 65 0.51 -4.54 -21.08
C GLU A 65 -0.04 -5.90 -20.63
N ARG A 66 -0.22 -6.09 -19.31
CA ARG A 66 -0.73 -7.31 -18.65
C ARG A 66 0.22 -8.53 -18.72
N ASP A 67 1.51 -8.32 -18.94
CA ASP A 67 2.52 -9.38 -18.95
C ASP A 67 3.05 -9.74 -17.55
N SER A 68 2.23 -10.51 -16.83
CA SER A 68 2.66 -11.13 -15.56
C SER A 68 3.87 -12.07 -15.67
N VAL A 69 4.24 -12.53 -16.88
CA VAL A 69 5.40 -13.41 -17.09
C VAL A 69 6.68 -12.57 -17.21
N GLY A 70 6.65 -11.48 -17.98
CA GLY A 70 7.70 -10.47 -18.04
C GLY A 70 8.07 -9.95 -16.65
N PHE A 71 7.08 -9.55 -15.86
CA PHE A 71 7.30 -9.10 -14.47
C PHE A 71 8.02 -10.16 -13.62
N VAL A 72 7.57 -11.43 -13.67
CA VAL A 72 8.20 -12.52 -12.90
C VAL A 72 9.62 -12.85 -13.40
N ASN A 73 9.94 -12.58 -14.68
CA ASN A 73 11.30 -12.72 -15.21
C ASN A 73 12.24 -11.56 -14.79
N ALA A 74 11.72 -10.37 -14.47
CA ALA A 74 12.49 -9.27 -13.90
C ALA A 74 12.90 -9.52 -12.43
N MET A 75 12.25 -10.47 -11.74
CA MET A 75 12.59 -10.86 -10.38
C MET A 75 13.79 -11.82 -10.31
N ASN A 76 14.73 -11.55 -9.42
CA ASN A 76 15.73 -12.50 -8.95
C ASN A 76 15.09 -13.49 -7.95
N LEU A 77 14.27 -14.40 -8.48
CA LEU A 77 13.51 -15.40 -7.70
C LEU A 77 14.38 -16.38 -6.88
N GLU A 78 15.71 -16.34 -7.04
CA GLU A 78 16.63 -17.08 -6.18
C GLU A 78 17.07 -16.26 -4.96
N ALA A 79 17.46 -14.99 -5.15
CA ALA A 79 17.72 -14.07 -4.04
C ALA A 79 16.47 -13.85 -3.19
N PHE A 80 15.35 -13.48 -3.80
CA PHE A 80 14.05 -13.30 -3.14
C PHE A 80 13.65 -14.56 -2.36
N GLY A 81 13.68 -15.72 -3.02
CA GLY A 81 13.37 -16.99 -2.37
C GLY A 81 14.31 -17.34 -1.21
N ASN A 82 15.58 -16.92 -1.26
CA ASN A 82 16.53 -17.09 -0.15
C ASN A 82 16.15 -16.24 1.06
N ARG A 83 15.70 -15.00 0.88
CA ARG A 83 15.16 -14.13 1.96
C ARG A 83 13.84 -14.65 2.54
N VAL A 84 12.88 -15.05 1.69
CA VAL A 84 11.60 -15.67 2.08
C VAL A 84 11.77 -16.97 2.89
N THR A 85 12.93 -17.61 2.80
CA THR A 85 13.24 -18.82 3.59
C THR A 85 14.43 -18.62 4.54
N TYR A 86 14.75 -17.36 4.84
CA TYR A 86 15.82 -17.01 5.75
C TYR A 86 15.44 -17.36 7.19
N MET A 87 16.39 -17.99 7.88
CA MET A 87 16.37 -18.24 9.32
C MET A 87 17.82 -18.28 9.82
N GLU A 88 18.07 -17.52 10.89
CA GLU A 88 19.30 -17.49 11.70
C GLU A 88 19.83 -18.92 12.00
N TYR A 89 18.94 -19.81 12.46
CA TYR A 89 19.29 -21.18 12.80
C TYR A 89 19.13 -22.15 11.62
N LYS A 90 20.23 -22.37 10.88
CA LYS A 90 20.34 -23.29 9.72
C LYS A 90 20.14 -24.77 10.10
N ASN A 91 18.89 -25.18 10.32
CA ASN A 91 18.53 -26.56 10.69
C ASN A 91 18.47 -27.51 9.46
N PRO A 92 19.23 -28.62 9.42
CA PRO A 92 19.22 -29.57 8.30
C PRO A 92 17.85 -30.18 7.96
N LEU A 93 16.94 -30.29 8.93
CA LEU A 93 15.58 -30.82 8.71
C LEU A 93 14.78 -29.95 7.73
N LEU A 94 15.06 -28.65 7.69
CA LEU A 94 14.34 -27.67 6.87
C LEU A 94 14.75 -27.70 5.41
N LYS A 95 15.92 -28.28 5.05
CA LYS A 95 16.45 -28.27 3.68
C LYS A 95 15.45 -28.77 2.63
N ARG A 96 14.64 -29.78 2.98
CA ARG A 96 13.56 -30.29 2.11
C ARG A 96 12.39 -29.30 2.00
N TYR A 97 11.94 -28.74 3.13
CA TYR A 97 10.82 -27.80 3.18
C TYR A 97 11.15 -26.50 2.44
N ILE A 98 12.35 -25.93 2.67
CA ILE A 98 12.87 -24.76 1.96
C ILE A 98 12.90 -25.00 0.44
N ALA A 99 13.36 -26.18 -0.02
CA ALA A 99 13.40 -26.50 -1.44
C ALA A 99 11.99 -26.64 -2.05
N GLN A 100 11.08 -27.34 -1.37
CA GLN A 100 9.69 -27.49 -1.83
C GLN A 100 8.94 -26.15 -1.81
N PHE A 101 9.17 -25.32 -0.78
CA PHE A 101 8.59 -23.98 -0.69
C PHE A 101 9.10 -23.08 -1.81
N LYS A 102 10.41 -23.05 -2.09
CA LYS A 102 10.99 -22.29 -3.22
C LYS A 102 10.42 -22.72 -4.58
N MET A 103 10.07 -23.99 -4.76
CA MET A 103 9.36 -24.44 -5.97
C MET A 103 7.93 -23.88 -6.04
N GLY A 104 7.18 -23.92 -4.93
CA GLY A 104 5.84 -23.34 -4.85
C GLY A 104 5.83 -21.82 -5.01
N LEU A 105 6.77 -21.12 -4.38
CA LEU A 105 6.98 -19.67 -4.50
C LEU A 105 7.22 -19.27 -5.97
N LYS A 106 8.12 -19.96 -6.67
CA LYS A 106 8.39 -19.71 -8.10
C LYS A 106 7.18 -20.00 -9.01
N GLN A 107 6.21 -20.79 -8.57
CA GLN A 107 4.94 -21.02 -9.27
C GLN A 107 3.85 -20.01 -8.88
N GLY A 108 3.85 -19.52 -7.64
CA GLY A 108 2.87 -18.56 -7.11
C GLY A 108 3.23 -17.09 -7.34
N MET A 109 4.47 -16.76 -7.69
CA MET A 109 4.93 -15.36 -7.79
C MET A 109 4.17 -14.52 -8.82
N SER A 110 3.51 -15.14 -9.81
CA SER A 110 2.64 -14.42 -10.74
C SER A 110 1.41 -13.80 -10.09
N ALA A 111 1.05 -14.18 -8.86
CA ALA A 111 -0.08 -13.59 -8.13
C ALA A 111 0.07 -12.07 -7.96
N LEU A 112 1.25 -11.58 -7.53
CA LEU A 112 1.49 -10.15 -7.32
C LEU A 112 1.25 -9.29 -8.58
N PRO A 113 1.88 -9.56 -9.75
CA PRO A 113 1.56 -8.80 -10.95
C PRO A 113 0.14 -9.06 -11.45
N MET A 114 -0.43 -10.26 -11.30
CA MET A 114 -1.84 -10.50 -11.68
C MET A 114 -2.83 -9.67 -10.85
N GLU A 115 -2.53 -9.44 -9.57
CA GLU A 115 -3.28 -8.56 -8.65
C GLU A 115 -3.17 -7.09 -9.09
N LEU A 116 -1.95 -6.58 -9.28
CA LEU A 116 -1.70 -5.21 -9.78
C LEU A 116 -2.35 -4.98 -11.16
N ILE A 117 -2.24 -5.94 -12.08
CA ILE A 117 -2.93 -5.93 -13.38
C ILE A 117 -4.45 -5.88 -13.17
N THR A 118 -5.00 -6.61 -12.20
CA THR A 118 -6.45 -6.62 -11.94
C THR A 118 -6.94 -5.27 -11.43
N LEU A 119 -6.22 -4.67 -10.48
CA LEU A 119 -6.52 -3.36 -9.90
C LEU A 119 -6.41 -2.24 -10.95
N VAL A 120 -5.34 -2.24 -11.76
CA VAL A 120 -5.18 -1.26 -12.86
C VAL A 120 -6.28 -1.42 -13.92
N ASN A 121 -6.72 -2.64 -14.22
CA ASN A 121 -7.87 -2.86 -15.10
C ASN A 121 -9.23 -2.41 -14.50
N GLN A 122 -9.31 -2.19 -13.19
CA GLN A 122 -10.49 -1.67 -12.51
C GLN A 122 -10.49 -0.14 -12.40
N GLY A 123 -9.34 0.52 -12.59
CA GLY A 123 -9.17 1.97 -12.55
C GLY A 123 -8.03 2.48 -11.66
N ALA A 124 -7.30 1.58 -10.98
CA ALA A 124 -6.13 1.96 -10.20
C ALA A 124 -4.96 2.41 -11.09
N TYR A 125 -4.04 3.16 -10.49
CA TYR A 125 -2.82 3.66 -11.10
C TYR A 125 -1.63 2.85 -10.57
N TYR A 126 -0.66 2.58 -11.44
CA TYR A 126 0.59 1.95 -11.04
C TYR A 126 1.74 2.58 -11.84
N ASP A 127 2.48 3.46 -11.18
CA ASP A 127 3.37 4.43 -11.83
C ASP A 127 4.80 4.30 -11.31
N PHE A 128 5.76 4.19 -12.23
CA PHE A 128 7.17 4.29 -11.89
C PHE A 128 7.52 5.77 -11.66
N ILE A 129 7.89 6.12 -10.43
CA ILE A 129 8.17 7.51 -10.02
C ILE A 129 9.63 7.85 -10.27
N GLY A 130 10.53 6.95 -9.91
CA GLY A 130 11.97 7.16 -10.07
C GLY A 130 12.80 6.07 -9.41
N TYR A 131 14.11 6.27 -9.42
CA TYR A 131 15.08 5.38 -8.78
C TYR A 131 16.05 6.20 -7.95
N TYR A 132 16.66 5.56 -6.96
CA TYR A 132 17.76 6.12 -6.20
C TYR A 132 18.84 5.07 -5.94
N TYR A 133 19.99 5.51 -5.44
CA TYR A 133 21.05 4.64 -4.95
C TYR A 133 21.05 4.70 -3.41
N ASP A 134 20.91 3.53 -2.80
CA ASP A 134 20.97 3.33 -1.36
C ASP A 134 22.44 3.17 -0.94
N GLU A 135 23.00 4.19 -0.28
CA GLU A 135 24.40 4.18 0.18
C GLU A 135 24.63 3.29 1.41
N GLU A 136 23.59 2.92 2.16
CA GLU A 136 23.73 2.07 3.35
C GLU A 136 23.93 0.60 2.95
N VAL A 137 23.08 0.07 2.08
CA VAL A 137 23.20 -1.32 1.57
C VAL A 137 23.88 -1.42 0.20
N ASN A 138 24.28 -0.30 -0.39
CA ASN A 138 25.06 -0.20 -1.64
C ASN A 138 24.36 -0.86 -2.84
N THR A 139 23.11 -0.48 -3.09
CA THR A 139 22.35 -0.97 -4.26
C THR A 139 21.42 0.10 -4.84
N TYR A 140 20.84 -0.19 -6.00
CA TYR A 140 19.79 0.64 -6.58
C TYR A 140 18.41 0.20 -6.09
N ARG A 141 17.52 1.19 -5.92
CA ARG A 141 16.13 1.00 -5.47
C ARG A 141 15.16 1.76 -6.40
N LEU A 142 13.99 1.19 -6.70
CA LEU A 142 13.00 1.75 -7.64
C LEU A 142 11.67 2.04 -6.93
N ILE A 143 11.22 3.30 -6.96
CA ILE A 143 9.94 3.71 -6.35
C ILE A 143 8.81 3.59 -7.38
N PHE A 144 7.76 2.87 -6.98
CA PHE A 144 6.47 2.82 -7.68
C PHE A 144 5.35 3.31 -6.77
N ARG A 145 4.51 4.22 -7.27
CA ARG A 145 3.22 4.55 -6.66
C ARG A 145 2.17 3.55 -7.12
N PHE A 146 1.42 3.01 -6.17
CA PHE A 146 0.09 2.48 -6.39
C PHE A 146 -0.94 3.48 -5.84
N PHE A 147 -2.03 3.71 -6.57
CA PHE A 147 -3.17 4.47 -6.07
C PHE A 147 -4.50 3.89 -6.56
N SER A 148 -5.49 3.78 -5.67
CA SER A 148 -6.88 3.55 -6.05
C SER A 148 -7.83 4.25 -5.08
N ASP A 149 -9.03 4.63 -5.54
CA ASP A 149 -10.07 5.24 -4.69
C ASP A 149 -10.59 4.28 -3.61
N GLU A 150 -10.41 2.96 -3.79
CA GLU A 150 -10.86 1.90 -2.88
C GLU A 150 -9.78 1.47 -1.87
N SER A 151 -8.54 1.92 -2.03
CA SER A 151 -7.38 1.41 -1.29
C SER A 151 -6.38 2.48 -0.86
N GLY A 152 -6.64 3.75 -1.20
CA GLY A 152 -5.73 4.87 -0.94
C GLY A 152 -4.45 4.81 -1.76
N ILE A 153 -3.38 5.40 -1.20
CA ILE A 153 -2.03 5.33 -1.76
C ILE A 153 -1.25 4.17 -1.15
N ASN A 154 -0.28 3.66 -1.91
CA ASN A 154 0.78 2.80 -1.39
C ASN A 154 2.04 3.02 -2.24
N TYR A 155 3.22 2.86 -1.64
CA TYR A 155 4.49 2.85 -2.36
C TYR A 155 5.10 1.46 -2.30
N HIS A 156 5.56 0.98 -3.45
CA HIS A 156 6.36 -0.23 -3.57
C HIS A 156 7.78 0.19 -3.97
N ASP A 157 8.73 -0.10 -3.11
CA ASP A 157 10.13 0.23 -3.30
C ASP A 157 10.94 -1.05 -3.58
N TYR A 158 11.34 -1.22 -4.84
CA TYR A 158 11.95 -2.43 -5.35
C TYR A 158 13.47 -2.40 -5.18
N GLU A 159 13.99 -3.27 -4.31
CA GLU A 159 15.43 -3.47 -4.16
C GLU A 159 15.99 -4.22 -5.37
N LEU A 160 17.10 -3.74 -5.95
CA LEU A 160 17.78 -4.39 -7.07
C LEU A 160 19.00 -5.23 -6.66
N SER A 161 19.33 -6.16 -7.54
CA SER A 161 20.51 -7.02 -7.51
C SER A 161 21.08 -7.22 -8.92
N PRO A 162 22.38 -7.54 -9.08
CA PRO A 162 22.93 -7.97 -10.36
C PRO A 162 22.29 -9.28 -10.83
N GLY A 163 21.84 -9.31 -12.08
CA GLY A 163 21.28 -10.51 -12.71
C GLY A 163 22.33 -11.31 -13.51
N LYS A 164 22.06 -11.54 -14.79
CA LYS A 164 22.88 -12.36 -15.70
C LYS A 164 23.41 -11.50 -16.85
N ALA A 165 24.69 -11.70 -17.18
CA ALA A 165 25.37 -10.99 -18.27
C ALA A 165 25.38 -9.44 -18.16
N GLY A 166 25.09 -8.88 -16.97
CA GLY A 166 25.15 -7.45 -16.69
C GLY A 166 23.82 -6.71 -16.69
N ASP A 167 22.68 -7.43 -16.70
CA ASP A 167 21.39 -6.84 -16.38
C ASP A 167 21.18 -6.67 -14.86
N LEU A 168 20.14 -5.91 -14.48
CA LEU A 168 19.67 -5.77 -13.10
C LEU A 168 18.35 -6.54 -12.93
N GLN A 169 18.14 -7.11 -11.75
CA GLN A 169 16.93 -7.85 -11.39
C GLN A 169 16.49 -7.51 -9.96
N VAL A 170 15.17 -7.48 -9.74
CA VAL A 170 14.56 -7.18 -8.45
C VAL A 170 14.84 -8.31 -7.45
N SER A 171 15.52 -8.02 -6.35
CA SER A 171 15.75 -8.97 -5.25
C SER A 171 14.64 -8.95 -4.20
N ASP A 172 13.95 -7.83 -4.00
CA ASP A 172 12.89 -7.66 -3.00
C ASP A 172 11.99 -6.45 -3.29
N ILE A 173 10.95 -6.26 -2.48
CA ILE A 173 10.00 -5.14 -2.60
C ILE A 173 9.56 -4.70 -1.20
N PHE A 174 9.99 -3.52 -0.75
CA PHE A 174 9.47 -2.89 0.46
C PHE A 174 8.08 -2.30 0.17
N ILE A 175 7.10 -2.62 1.02
CA ILE A 175 5.71 -2.20 0.86
C ILE A 175 5.35 -1.24 1.98
N TYR A 176 5.20 0.06 1.66
CA TYR A 176 4.93 1.11 2.65
C TYR A 176 3.62 0.86 3.41
N ALA A 177 2.59 0.34 2.74
CA ALA A 177 1.32 -0.09 3.35
C ALA A 177 1.45 -1.16 4.46
N ASN A 178 2.58 -1.86 4.56
CA ASN A 178 2.86 -2.84 5.62
C ASN A 178 4.10 -2.48 6.46
N GLY A 179 4.87 -1.47 6.05
CA GLY A 179 6.14 -1.09 6.66
C GLY A 179 7.21 -2.18 6.67
N GLN A 180 7.25 -3.08 5.69
CA GLN A 180 8.22 -4.17 5.65
C GLN A 180 8.47 -4.71 4.24
N GLU A 181 9.55 -5.49 4.08
CA GLU A 181 9.88 -6.17 2.82
C GLU A 181 8.84 -7.26 2.50
N TYR A 182 8.56 -7.46 1.21
CA TYR A 182 7.64 -8.49 0.76
C TYR A 182 8.20 -9.89 1.03
N SER A 183 9.53 -10.05 1.01
CA SER A 183 10.16 -11.32 1.40
C SER A 183 9.92 -11.69 2.87
N GLN A 184 9.92 -10.71 3.77
CA GLN A 184 9.48 -10.87 5.16
C GLN A 184 7.99 -11.23 5.19
N THR A 185 7.14 -10.49 4.48
CA THR A 185 5.69 -10.76 4.39
C THR A 185 5.35 -12.16 3.85
N LEU A 186 6.24 -12.83 3.12
CA LEU A 186 6.10 -14.23 2.70
C LEU A 186 6.83 -15.23 3.62
N ASN A 187 7.73 -14.79 4.50
CA ASN A 187 8.52 -15.67 5.35
C ASN A 187 7.62 -16.51 6.27
N TRP A 188 6.52 -15.97 6.82
CA TRP A 188 5.64 -16.79 7.66
C TRP A 188 4.51 -17.46 6.86
N ILE A 189 4.35 -17.21 5.55
CA ILE A 189 3.72 -18.22 4.69
C ILE A 189 4.60 -19.48 4.69
N PHE A 190 5.91 -19.31 4.58
CA PHE A 190 6.84 -20.42 4.74
C PHE A 190 6.79 -21.02 6.16
N LEU A 191 6.93 -20.23 7.23
CA LEU A 191 6.92 -20.77 8.61
C LEU A 191 5.56 -21.38 9.01
N SER A 192 4.42 -20.81 8.62
CA SER A 192 3.09 -21.40 8.87
C SER A 192 2.77 -22.61 7.97
N SER A 193 3.53 -22.82 6.89
CA SER A 193 3.49 -24.06 6.10
C SER A 193 4.31 -25.20 6.71
N LEU A 194 5.17 -24.92 7.69
CA LEU A 194 5.96 -25.95 8.37
C LEU A 194 5.05 -26.82 9.26
N PRO A 195 5.30 -28.14 9.34
CA PRO A 195 4.65 -28.99 10.33
C PRO A 195 4.89 -28.50 11.76
N LYS A 196 3.85 -28.55 12.60
CA LYS A 196 3.92 -28.21 14.04
C LYS A 196 5.15 -28.78 14.75
N ASN A 197 5.49 -30.05 14.51
CA ASN A 197 6.64 -30.73 15.10
C ASN A 197 8.02 -30.24 14.61
N ILE A 198 8.05 -29.29 13.67
CA ILE A 198 9.23 -28.55 13.20
C ILE A 198 9.18 -27.14 13.77
N ILE A 199 8.01 -26.47 13.71
CA ILE A 199 7.75 -25.18 14.37
C ILE A 199 8.17 -25.21 15.85
N GLU A 200 7.74 -26.23 16.60
CA GLU A 200 8.12 -26.49 18.01
C GLU A 200 9.64 -26.69 18.24
N LYS A 201 10.41 -27.04 17.21
CA LYS A 201 11.85 -27.40 17.33
C LYS A 201 12.81 -26.39 16.72
N VAL A 202 12.30 -25.48 15.89
CA VAL A 202 13.07 -24.50 15.12
C VAL A 202 12.80 -23.10 15.62
N ILE A 203 11.53 -22.77 15.87
CA ILE A 203 11.08 -21.42 16.23
C ILE A 203 10.82 -21.36 17.74
N PHE A 204 9.99 -22.27 18.26
CA PHE A 204 9.45 -22.20 19.61
C PHE A 204 10.12 -23.19 20.58
N SER A 205 11.46 -23.20 20.63
CA SER A 205 12.25 -24.17 21.42
C SER A 205 11.94 -24.17 22.93
N THR A 206 11.33 -23.11 23.45
CA THR A 206 10.83 -22.96 24.83
C THR A 206 9.32 -22.72 24.95
N ALA A 207 8.63 -22.38 23.86
CA ALA A 207 7.31 -21.71 23.88
C ALA A 207 6.23 -22.44 23.05
N LYS A 208 6.02 -23.74 23.34
CA LYS A 208 5.06 -24.61 22.62
C LYS A 208 3.63 -24.06 22.50
N SER A 209 3.20 -23.16 23.39
CA SER A 209 1.87 -22.53 23.35
C SER A 209 1.68 -21.69 22.08
N ASP A 210 2.66 -20.84 21.74
CA ASP A 210 2.52 -19.84 20.68
C ASP A 210 2.47 -20.51 19.29
N ALA A 211 3.19 -21.61 19.12
CA ALA A 211 3.10 -22.47 17.95
C ALA A 211 1.67 -22.96 17.68
N ASP A 212 0.92 -23.30 18.73
CA ASP A 212 -0.45 -23.82 18.63
C ASP A 212 -1.46 -22.71 18.38
N GLN A 213 -1.30 -21.59 19.09
CA GLN A 213 -2.12 -20.37 18.92
C GLN A 213 -2.00 -19.80 17.50
N LEU A 214 -0.78 -19.64 16.97
CA LEU A 214 -0.58 -19.17 15.59
C LEU A 214 -1.10 -20.18 14.55
N THR A 215 -0.87 -21.49 14.76
CA THR A 215 -1.42 -22.53 13.87
C THR A 215 -2.96 -22.49 13.82
N ALA A 216 -3.61 -22.24 14.95
CA ALA A 216 -5.06 -22.08 15.05
C ALA A 216 -5.54 -20.77 14.40
N THR A 217 -4.87 -19.65 14.70
CA THR A 217 -5.08 -18.33 14.08
C THR A 217 -5.14 -18.42 12.55
N PHE A 218 -4.09 -18.97 11.92
CA PHE A 218 -4.04 -19.10 10.46
C PHE A 218 -5.09 -20.08 9.92
N THR A 219 -5.51 -21.08 10.71
CA THR A 219 -6.51 -22.07 10.30
C THR A 219 -7.92 -21.49 10.30
N GLU A 220 -8.28 -20.71 11.31
CA GLU A 220 -9.59 -20.05 11.40
C GLU A 220 -9.68 -18.80 10.52
N SER A 221 -8.59 -18.04 10.36
CA SER A 221 -8.50 -16.95 9.39
C SER A 221 -8.80 -17.44 7.96
N ARG A 222 -8.21 -18.57 7.53
CA ARG A 222 -8.52 -19.22 6.24
C ARG A 222 -9.93 -19.81 6.13
N ARG A 223 -10.70 -19.87 7.21
CA ARG A 223 -12.10 -20.32 7.24
C ARG A 223 -13.10 -19.16 7.21
N GLY A 224 -12.64 -17.91 7.29
CA GLY A 224 -13.50 -16.73 7.51
C GLY A 224 -13.92 -16.53 8.98
N ASN A 225 -13.40 -17.35 9.89
CA ASN A 225 -13.72 -17.30 11.33
C ASN A 225 -12.82 -16.26 12.02
N HIS A 226 -12.91 -15.00 11.59
CA HIS A 226 -11.96 -13.93 11.95
C HIS A 226 -11.94 -13.62 13.46
N GLU A 227 -13.08 -13.73 14.15
CA GLU A 227 -13.16 -13.55 15.62
C GLU A 227 -12.37 -14.63 16.36
N LEU A 228 -12.62 -15.90 16.04
CA LEU A 228 -11.91 -17.02 16.66
C LEU A 228 -10.42 -17.04 16.28
N ALA A 229 -10.07 -16.56 15.07
CA ALA A 229 -8.68 -16.35 14.69
C ALA A 229 -8.01 -15.27 15.56
N LEU A 230 -8.72 -14.19 15.87
CA LEU A 230 -8.23 -13.10 16.73
C LEU A 230 -8.12 -13.53 18.20
N ASP A 231 -9.06 -14.32 18.72
CA ASP A 231 -8.98 -14.94 20.05
C ASP A 231 -7.73 -15.82 20.19
N TYR A 232 -7.44 -16.64 19.17
CA TYR A 232 -6.20 -17.43 19.14
C TYR A 232 -4.95 -16.55 19.04
N LEU A 233 -4.97 -15.48 18.23
CA LEU A 233 -3.84 -14.56 18.10
C LEU A 233 -3.54 -13.87 19.43
N HIS A 234 -4.55 -13.35 20.14
CA HIS A 234 -4.40 -12.74 21.46
C HIS A 234 -3.95 -13.74 22.55
N GLY A 235 -4.10 -15.04 22.29
CA GLY A 235 -3.66 -16.13 23.16
C GLY A 235 -2.16 -16.46 23.12
N VAL A 236 -1.35 -15.79 22.29
CA VAL A 236 0.12 -15.91 22.29
C VAL A 236 0.77 -15.21 23.50
N SER A 237 2.03 -15.57 23.79
CA SER A 237 2.83 -14.98 24.85
C SER A 237 3.10 -13.48 24.67
N ASP A 238 3.38 -12.79 25.78
CA ASP A 238 3.68 -11.36 25.79
C ASP A 238 5.03 -11.01 25.15
N GLU A 239 5.88 -12.01 24.86
CA GLU A 239 7.07 -11.82 24.01
C GLU A 239 6.65 -11.72 22.54
N MET A 240 5.82 -12.67 22.08
CA MET A 240 5.27 -12.69 20.73
C MET A 240 4.44 -11.45 20.39
N LYS A 241 3.77 -10.85 21.38
CA LYS A 241 3.00 -9.61 21.20
C LYS A 241 3.84 -8.38 20.88
N LYS A 242 5.17 -8.43 21.03
CA LYS A 242 6.09 -7.34 20.67
C LYS A 242 6.52 -7.37 19.20
N GLU A 243 6.22 -8.45 18.48
CA GLU A 243 6.64 -8.64 17.09
C GLU A 243 5.79 -7.79 16.14
N LYS A 244 6.41 -7.09 15.18
CA LYS A 244 5.69 -6.18 14.25
C LYS A 244 4.54 -6.90 13.52
N ASN A 245 4.76 -8.15 13.14
CA ASN A 245 3.77 -8.94 12.41
C ASN A 245 2.64 -9.52 13.29
N TYR A 246 2.77 -9.56 14.62
CA TYR A 246 1.61 -9.80 15.50
C TYR A 246 0.60 -8.66 15.32
N HIS A 247 1.07 -7.41 15.37
CA HIS A 247 0.23 -6.23 15.19
C HIS A 247 -0.36 -6.14 13.77
N LEU A 248 0.44 -6.36 12.72
CA LEU A 248 -0.08 -6.41 11.34
C LEU A 248 -1.19 -7.48 11.18
N PHE A 249 -1.12 -8.59 11.93
CA PHE A 249 -2.16 -9.61 11.91
C PHE A 249 -3.37 -9.29 12.80
N ASN A 250 -3.18 -8.58 13.93
CA ASN A 250 -4.30 -8.01 14.67
C ASN A 250 -5.06 -7.02 13.77
N ILE A 251 -4.37 -6.04 13.18
CA ILE A 251 -4.94 -5.04 12.27
C ILE A 251 -5.73 -5.72 11.15
N ARG A 252 -5.14 -6.68 10.44
CA ARG A 252 -5.80 -7.40 9.35
C ARG A 252 -7.04 -8.17 9.80
N LEU A 253 -7.00 -8.89 10.92
CA LEU A 253 -8.15 -9.64 11.42
C LEU A 253 -9.25 -8.71 11.92
N SER A 254 -8.86 -7.63 12.59
CA SER A 254 -9.76 -6.60 13.11
C SER A 254 -10.44 -5.78 12.00
N GLN A 255 -9.76 -5.52 10.88
CA GLN A 255 -10.32 -4.92 9.67
C GLN A 255 -11.50 -5.74 9.10
N GLN A 256 -11.47 -7.06 9.21
CA GLN A 256 -12.59 -7.93 8.80
C GLN A 256 -13.77 -7.94 9.79
N LEU A 257 -13.67 -7.18 10.89
CA LEU A 257 -14.60 -7.19 12.03
C LEU A 257 -15.12 -5.78 12.40
N GLY A 258 -14.82 -4.76 11.61
CA GLY A 258 -15.34 -3.40 11.73
C GLY A 258 -14.36 -2.39 12.32
N ASP A 259 -14.60 -1.12 11.98
CA ASP A 259 -13.69 0.01 12.16
C ASP A 259 -13.23 0.19 13.61
N ASP A 260 -14.13 0.04 14.59
CA ASP A 260 -13.80 0.10 16.03
C ASP A 260 -12.62 -0.80 16.42
N LYS A 261 -12.58 -2.03 15.87
CA LYS A 261 -11.49 -2.99 16.14
C LYS A 261 -10.25 -2.66 15.31
N TYR A 262 -10.43 -2.24 14.07
CA TYR A 262 -9.33 -1.86 13.17
C TYR A 262 -8.52 -0.70 13.75
N ILE A 263 -9.20 0.38 14.16
CA ILE A 263 -8.60 1.56 14.79
C ILE A 263 -7.97 1.22 16.14
N ALA A 264 -8.58 0.32 16.94
CA ALA A 264 -7.96 -0.16 18.17
C ALA A 264 -6.65 -0.92 17.92
N ALA A 265 -6.61 -1.80 16.91
CA ALA A 265 -5.42 -2.55 16.53
C ALA A 265 -4.30 -1.66 15.96
N LEU A 266 -4.65 -0.63 15.18
CA LEU A 266 -3.70 0.42 14.77
C LEU A 266 -3.14 1.16 16.00
N GLY A 267 -3.99 1.48 16.97
CA GLY A 267 -3.58 2.10 18.23
C GLY A 267 -2.61 1.23 19.05
N GLU A 268 -2.83 -0.08 19.11
CA GLU A 268 -1.87 -1.02 19.71
C GLU A 268 -0.52 -0.98 18.98
N MET A 269 -0.53 -1.00 17.63
CA MET A 269 0.68 -0.97 16.84
C MET A 269 1.44 0.36 16.99
N LEU A 270 0.74 1.49 16.99
CA LEU A 270 1.33 2.81 17.19
C LEU A 270 2.00 2.91 18.57
N ASN A 271 1.36 2.42 19.63
CA ASN A 271 1.97 2.43 20.97
C ASN A 271 3.28 1.61 21.05
N GLN A 272 3.41 0.56 20.23
CA GLN A 272 4.59 -0.31 20.19
C GLN A 272 5.67 0.14 19.18
N PHE A 273 5.29 0.84 18.10
CA PHE A 273 6.14 1.16 16.94
C PHE A 273 6.12 2.64 16.50
N LYS A 274 5.66 3.59 17.33
CA LYS A 274 5.62 5.04 17.01
C LYS A 274 6.95 5.66 16.53
N ASP A 275 8.09 5.06 16.90
CA ASP A 275 9.43 5.55 16.54
C ASP A 275 10.03 4.77 15.34
N ASP A 276 9.23 3.92 14.68
CA ASP A 276 9.62 3.09 13.54
C ASP A 276 9.04 3.72 12.25
N PRO A 277 9.84 4.48 11.47
CA PRO A 277 9.32 5.26 10.33
C PRO A 277 8.76 4.37 9.22
N SER A 278 9.11 3.08 9.19
CA SER A 278 8.52 2.12 8.24
C SER A 278 7.00 2.02 8.40
N CYS A 279 6.49 2.27 9.61
CA CYS A 279 5.08 2.15 9.94
C CYS A 279 4.27 3.44 9.75
N ALA A 280 4.88 4.54 9.28
CA ALA A 280 4.24 5.85 9.19
C ALA A 280 2.91 5.83 8.41
N LEU A 281 2.87 5.22 7.23
CA LEU A 281 1.67 5.17 6.38
C LEU A 281 0.51 4.39 7.04
N LEU A 282 0.80 3.36 7.83
CA LEU A 282 -0.23 2.62 8.59
C LEU A 282 -0.89 3.46 9.69
N PHE A 283 -0.17 4.44 10.25
CA PHE A 283 -0.68 5.27 11.34
C PHE A 283 -1.49 6.47 10.86
N MET A 284 -1.46 6.79 9.55
CA MET A 284 -2.23 7.88 8.97
C MET A 284 -3.74 7.70 9.22
N ASP A 285 -4.28 6.52 8.94
CA ASP A 285 -5.70 6.15 9.14
C ASP A 285 -6.12 6.34 10.63
N TYR A 286 -5.24 5.98 11.56
CA TYR A 286 -5.45 6.17 13.01
C TYR A 286 -5.47 7.66 13.40
N TYR A 287 -4.52 8.46 12.89
CA TYR A 287 -4.45 9.89 13.20
C TYR A 287 -5.63 10.65 12.60
N ILE A 288 -6.04 10.33 11.37
CA ILE A 288 -7.22 10.89 10.71
C ILE A 288 -8.48 10.59 11.51
N HIS A 289 -8.68 9.34 11.95
CA HIS A 289 -9.84 8.95 12.76
C HIS A 289 -9.93 9.71 14.10
N HIS A 290 -8.78 10.02 14.72
CA HIS A 290 -8.72 10.78 15.97
C HIS A 290 -8.67 12.31 15.76
N GLY A 291 -8.78 12.81 14.52
CA GLY A 291 -8.70 14.24 14.20
C GLY A 291 -7.31 14.87 14.42
N ASN A 292 -6.26 14.06 14.51
CA ASN A 292 -4.88 14.52 14.63
C ASN A 292 -4.30 14.82 13.23
N PHE A 293 -4.88 15.82 12.57
CA PHE A 293 -4.50 16.21 11.21
C PHE A 293 -3.02 16.62 11.11
N GLU A 294 -2.44 17.22 12.16
CA GLU A 294 -1.02 17.60 12.22
C GLU A 294 -0.07 16.41 11.99
N ALA A 295 -0.30 15.28 12.70
CA ALA A 295 0.50 14.06 12.50
C ALA A 295 0.25 13.41 11.13
N ALA A 296 -0.98 13.49 10.60
CA ALA A 296 -1.28 12.99 9.26
C ALA A 296 -0.62 13.83 8.15
N TYR A 297 -0.53 15.16 8.29
CA TYR A 297 0.25 16.01 7.39
C TYR A 297 1.75 15.67 7.45
N GLN A 298 2.32 15.47 8.65
CA GLN A 298 3.73 15.11 8.79
C GLN A 298 4.07 13.81 8.06
N ILE A 299 3.22 12.77 8.17
CA ILE A 299 3.40 11.52 7.40
C ILE A 299 3.41 11.79 5.88
N ILE A 300 2.56 12.68 5.39
CA ILE A 300 2.49 13.03 3.95
C ILE A 300 3.72 13.86 3.53
N GLU A 301 4.25 14.73 4.39
CA GLU A 301 5.49 15.49 4.14
C GLU A 301 6.73 14.58 4.16
N ASP A 302 6.82 13.65 5.13
CA ASP A 302 7.89 12.65 5.21
C ASP A 302 7.89 11.72 3.97
N LEU A 303 6.71 11.34 3.47
CA LEU A 303 6.54 10.59 2.23
C LEU A 303 6.95 11.42 0.99
N GLU A 304 6.69 12.72 0.98
CA GLU A 304 7.05 13.61 -0.12
C GLU A 304 8.56 13.86 -0.19
N GLU A 305 9.24 13.99 0.96
CA GLU A 305 10.71 14.02 1.00
C GLU A 305 11.32 12.68 0.56
N ALA A 306 10.77 11.54 1.01
CA ALA A 306 11.30 10.21 0.69
C ALA A 306 11.05 9.75 -0.77
N THR A 307 9.97 10.21 -1.41
CA THR A 307 9.57 9.74 -2.76
C THR A 307 9.68 10.82 -3.85
N THR A 308 9.75 12.10 -3.47
CA THR A 308 9.64 13.27 -4.36
C THR A 308 8.34 13.32 -5.19
N ASP A 309 7.29 12.59 -4.77
CA ASP A 309 6.07 12.41 -5.55
C ASP A 309 5.02 13.51 -5.30
N GLY A 310 4.89 14.43 -6.26
CA GLY A 310 3.90 15.51 -6.23
C GLY A 310 2.44 15.04 -6.16
N PHE A 311 2.14 13.76 -6.45
CA PHE A 311 0.80 13.17 -6.30
C PHE A 311 0.29 13.23 -4.85
N LEU A 312 1.19 13.34 -3.86
CA LEU A 312 0.84 13.50 -2.45
C LEU A 312 0.04 14.79 -2.17
N ASN A 313 0.04 15.77 -3.09
CA ASN A 313 -0.87 16.92 -3.04
C ASN A 313 -2.36 16.51 -3.10
N TYR A 314 -2.71 15.36 -3.68
CA TYR A 314 -4.08 14.84 -3.58
C TYR A 314 -4.44 14.46 -2.14
N LEU A 315 -3.52 13.85 -1.40
CA LEU A 315 -3.74 13.49 0.00
C LEU A 315 -3.77 14.73 0.90
N LYS A 316 -2.89 15.72 0.65
CA LYS A 316 -2.95 17.03 1.31
C LYS A 316 -4.30 17.71 1.07
N GLY A 317 -4.83 17.63 -0.16
CA GLY A 317 -6.16 18.14 -0.52
C GLY A 317 -7.30 17.45 0.24
N ASN A 318 -7.31 16.11 0.24
CA ASN A 318 -8.30 15.29 0.96
C ASN A 318 -8.27 15.56 2.47
N LEU A 319 -7.06 15.61 3.05
CA LEU A 319 -6.86 15.86 4.48
C LEU A 319 -7.33 17.27 4.87
N ALA A 320 -7.00 18.29 4.07
CA ALA A 320 -7.49 19.65 4.26
C ALA A 320 -9.02 19.75 4.13
N ALA A 321 -9.63 19.04 3.17
CA ALA A 321 -11.08 19.01 3.00
C ALA A 321 -11.81 18.27 4.14
N GLN A 322 -11.12 17.36 4.85
CA GLN A 322 -11.62 16.68 6.04
C GLN A 322 -11.39 17.49 7.33
N GLU A 323 -10.28 18.22 7.42
CA GLU A 323 -9.99 19.24 8.45
C GLU A 323 -10.98 20.43 8.38
N GLY A 324 -11.60 20.65 7.21
CA GLY A 324 -12.46 21.80 6.92
C GLY A 324 -11.70 23.03 6.41
N ASN A 325 -10.41 22.88 6.11
CA ASN A 325 -9.53 23.91 5.57
C ASN A 325 -9.67 23.99 4.04
N LEU A 326 -10.80 24.54 3.60
CA LEU A 326 -11.19 24.57 2.19
C LEU A 326 -10.19 25.33 1.30
N GLU A 327 -9.48 26.31 1.86
CA GLU A 327 -8.44 27.08 1.16
C GLU A 327 -7.21 26.20 0.85
N LYS A 328 -6.65 25.48 1.84
CA LYS A 328 -5.57 24.51 1.59
C LYS A 328 -6.00 23.40 0.63
N ALA A 329 -7.25 22.93 0.74
CA ALA A 329 -7.76 21.87 -0.12
C ALA A 329 -7.80 22.32 -1.59
N VAL A 330 -8.26 23.55 -1.84
CA VAL A 330 -8.19 24.21 -3.15
C VAL A 330 -6.76 24.28 -3.68
N GLU A 331 -5.82 24.81 -2.89
CA GLU A 331 -4.42 24.99 -3.31
C GLU A 331 -3.79 23.64 -3.73
N SER A 332 -4.06 22.59 -2.94
CA SER A 332 -3.52 21.24 -3.15
C SER A 332 -4.12 20.55 -4.39
N TYR A 333 -5.44 20.66 -4.61
CA TYR A 333 -6.08 20.12 -5.81
C TYR A 333 -5.75 20.93 -7.08
N GLU A 334 -5.52 22.24 -6.99
CA GLU A 334 -5.08 23.06 -8.12
C GLU A 334 -3.63 22.75 -8.52
N ALA A 335 -2.76 22.37 -7.57
CA ALA A 335 -1.45 21.78 -7.86
C ALA A 335 -1.59 20.43 -8.60
N MET A 336 -2.43 19.51 -8.10
CA MET A 336 -2.72 18.23 -8.77
C MET A 336 -3.23 18.43 -10.21
N GLN A 337 -4.10 19.42 -10.45
CA GLN A 337 -4.60 19.75 -11.79
C GLN A 337 -3.55 20.33 -12.76
N MET A 338 -2.39 20.75 -12.25
CA MET A 338 -1.27 21.29 -13.03
C MET A 338 -0.25 20.22 -13.39
N GLU A 339 0.05 19.33 -12.44
CA GLU A 339 1.04 18.26 -12.60
C GLU A 339 0.45 16.98 -13.21
N PHE A 340 -0.78 16.60 -12.80
CA PHE A 340 -1.49 15.40 -13.25
C PHE A 340 -2.82 15.78 -13.95
N PRO A 341 -2.79 16.47 -15.11
CA PRO A 341 -3.99 17.04 -15.74
C PRO A 341 -5.04 16.02 -16.22
N ASP A 342 -4.66 14.74 -16.33
CA ASP A 342 -5.54 13.62 -16.67
C ASP A 342 -6.11 12.90 -15.42
N PHE A 343 -5.63 13.22 -14.21
CA PHE A 343 -6.16 12.69 -12.96
C PHE A 343 -7.43 13.45 -12.55
N HIS A 344 -8.57 13.01 -13.10
CA HIS A 344 -9.84 13.73 -12.97
C HIS A 344 -10.40 13.80 -11.54
N ASN A 345 -10.00 12.91 -10.62
CA ASN A 345 -10.54 12.86 -9.27
C ASN A 345 -10.24 14.15 -8.49
N ALA A 346 -9.00 14.64 -8.51
CA ALA A 346 -8.66 15.96 -7.96
C ALA A 346 -9.48 17.13 -8.57
N SER A 347 -10.07 16.97 -9.76
CA SER A 347 -10.99 17.95 -10.34
C SER A 347 -12.42 17.80 -9.81
N ILE A 348 -12.85 16.58 -9.48
CA ILE A 348 -14.14 16.27 -8.87
C ILE A 348 -14.15 16.76 -7.42
N ASP A 349 -13.10 16.46 -6.63
CA ASP A 349 -13.00 16.92 -5.24
C ASP A 349 -12.81 18.44 -5.14
N LEU A 350 -12.14 19.06 -6.11
CA LEU A 350 -12.13 20.53 -6.23
C LEU A 350 -13.53 21.08 -6.51
N ILE A 351 -14.38 20.42 -7.32
CA ILE A 351 -15.79 20.82 -7.49
C ILE A 351 -16.56 20.71 -6.15
N VAL A 352 -16.31 19.65 -5.36
CA VAL A 352 -16.90 19.50 -4.02
C VAL A 352 -16.49 20.65 -3.09
N VAL A 353 -15.19 20.93 -2.98
CA VAL A 353 -14.69 22.00 -2.10
C VAL A 353 -15.13 23.39 -2.58
N ARG A 354 -15.14 23.65 -3.90
CA ARG A 354 -15.69 24.90 -4.45
C ARG A 354 -17.19 25.03 -4.19
N ALA A 355 -17.96 23.94 -4.20
CA ALA A 355 -19.37 23.95 -3.80
C ALA A 355 -19.53 24.24 -2.29
N MET A 356 -18.69 23.66 -1.42
CA MET A 356 -18.68 23.95 0.02
C MET A 356 -18.34 25.42 0.32
N GLN A 357 -17.47 26.04 -0.49
CA GLN A 357 -17.19 27.49 -0.44
C GLN A 357 -18.31 28.38 -1.03
N GLY A 358 -19.36 27.81 -1.64
CA GLY A 358 -20.39 28.56 -2.36
C GLY A 358 -19.96 29.11 -3.74
N ASN A 359 -18.79 28.71 -4.24
CA ASN A 359 -18.18 29.19 -5.48
C ASN A 359 -18.76 28.49 -6.73
N TYR A 360 -20.08 28.47 -6.87
CA TYR A 360 -20.80 27.67 -7.88
C TYR A 360 -20.47 27.99 -9.35
N GLN A 361 -20.03 29.22 -9.65
CA GLN A 361 -19.54 29.59 -10.98
C GLN A 361 -18.25 28.85 -11.35
N GLU A 362 -17.43 28.54 -10.35
CA GLU A 362 -16.18 27.79 -10.53
C GLU A 362 -16.45 26.29 -10.69
N CYS A 363 -17.45 25.74 -9.98
CA CYS A 363 -17.96 24.39 -10.23
C CYS A 363 -18.37 24.21 -11.70
N ASN A 364 -19.12 25.16 -12.28
CA ASN A 364 -19.47 25.17 -13.69
C ASN A 364 -18.22 25.23 -14.61
N ARG A 365 -17.19 26.00 -14.26
CA ARG A 365 -15.93 26.10 -15.03
C ARG A 365 -15.19 24.76 -15.05
N LEU A 366 -15.10 24.10 -13.90
CA LEU A 366 -14.42 22.82 -13.71
C LEU A 366 -15.15 21.67 -14.44
N LEU A 367 -16.48 21.60 -14.34
CA LEU A 367 -17.28 20.64 -15.11
C LEU A 367 -17.12 20.82 -16.62
N ASN A 368 -17.09 22.07 -17.10
CA ASN A 368 -16.84 22.35 -18.50
C ASN A 368 -15.40 22.01 -18.95
N ARG A 369 -14.40 22.07 -18.05
CA ARG A 369 -13.06 21.51 -18.31
C ARG A 369 -13.12 19.99 -18.45
N LEU A 370 -13.81 19.28 -17.57
CA LEU A 370 -13.99 17.82 -17.66
C LEU A 370 -14.70 17.39 -18.95
N ILE A 371 -15.74 18.11 -19.38
CA ILE A 371 -16.37 17.90 -20.70
C ILE A 371 -15.37 18.14 -21.83
N GLY A 372 -14.53 19.19 -21.73
CA GLY A 372 -13.43 19.44 -22.67
C GLY A 372 -12.36 18.34 -22.72
N HIS A 373 -12.17 17.58 -21.64
CA HIS A 373 -11.31 16.39 -21.57
C HIS A 373 -12.03 15.11 -22.05
N GLY A 374 -13.32 15.18 -22.43
CA GLY A 374 -14.08 14.06 -23.01
C GLY A 374 -14.94 13.27 -22.02
N LEU A 375 -15.30 13.83 -20.86
CA LEU A 375 -16.33 13.26 -19.99
C LEU A 375 -17.72 13.71 -20.47
N GLU A 376 -18.68 12.78 -20.54
CA GLU A 376 -20.05 13.08 -20.99
C GLU A 376 -20.79 13.92 -19.92
N LYS A 377 -21.56 14.93 -20.35
CA LYS A 377 -22.28 15.87 -19.46
C LYS A 377 -23.28 15.12 -18.56
N GLU A 378 -23.98 14.14 -19.13
CA GLU A 378 -24.94 13.29 -18.45
C GLU A 378 -24.28 12.41 -17.38
N ALA A 379 -23.08 11.90 -17.63
CA ALA A 379 -22.37 11.07 -16.66
C ALA A 379 -21.82 11.90 -15.48
N LEU A 380 -21.44 13.15 -15.73
CA LEU A 380 -21.11 14.12 -14.68
C LEU A 380 -22.36 14.54 -13.89
N HIS A 381 -23.52 14.69 -14.53
CA HIS A 381 -24.79 14.95 -13.86
C HIS A 381 -25.18 13.78 -12.93
N ASP A 382 -25.20 12.55 -13.44
CA ASP A 382 -25.54 11.35 -12.65
C ASP A 382 -24.62 11.22 -11.43
N MET A 383 -23.31 11.38 -11.60
CA MET A 383 -22.32 11.35 -10.52
C MET A 383 -22.58 12.43 -9.45
N LEU A 384 -22.79 13.68 -9.86
CA LEU A 384 -23.11 14.78 -8.93
C LEU A 384 -24.45 14.56 -8.20
N ILE A 385 -25.40 13.87 -8.81
CA ILE A 385 -26.66 13.51 -8.16
C ILE A 385 -26.47 12.33 -7.18
N GLU A 386 -25.66 11.32 -7.52
CA GLU A 386 -25.27 10.23 -6.61
C GLU A 386 -24.56 10.80 -5.35
N MET A 387 -23.51 11.63 -5.53
CA MET A 387 -22.81 12.36 -4.44
C MET A 387 -23.74 13.29 -3.62
N GLY A 388 -24.82 13.77 -4.23
CA GLY A 388 -25.78 14.68 -3.60
C GLY A 388 -26.78 14.01 -2.65
N TYR A 389 -26.91 12.67 -2.71
CA TYR A 389 -27.78 11.90 -1.83
C TYR A 389 -27.07 11.28 -0.63
N GLU A 390 -25.74 11.36 -0.57
CA GLU A 390 -24.93 10.84 0.52
C GLU A 390 -24.96 11.78 1.74
N GLN A 391 -24.88 11.22 2.95
CA GLN A 391 -25.44 11.83 4.17
C GLN A 391 -24.76 13.14 4.62
N GLU A 392 -23.62 13.51 4.04
CA GLU A 392 -22.88 14.72 4.38
C GLU A 392 -23.27 15.96 3.57
N ASN A 393 -24.10 15.81 2.53
CA ASN A 393 -24.79 16.93 1.86
C ASN A 393 -23.86 18.02 1.24
N ARG A 394 -22.55 17.73 1.09
CA ARG A 394 -21.47 18.72 0.84
C ARG A 394 -21.67 19.57 -0.43
N ILE A 395 -22.34 19.02 -1.45
CA ILE A 395 -22.61 19.70 -2.73
C ILE A 395 -24.07 20.12 -2.93
N TYR A 396 -24.97 19.86 -1.99
CA TYR A 396 -26.41 20.11 -2.17
C TYR A 396 -26.73 21.58 -2.45
N GLY A 397 -26.01 22.51 -1.81
CA GLY A 397 -26.15 23.95 -2.08
C GLY A 397 -25.82 24.33 -3.54
N TYR A 398 -24.94 23.56 -4.21
CA TYR A 398 -24.68 23.70 -5.64
C TYR A 398 -25.79 23.05 -6.48
N LEU A 399 -26.31 21.88 -6.08
CA LEU A 399 -27.39 21.21 -6.81
C LEU A 399 -28.72 21.99 -6.81
N ASP A 400 -29.02 22.75 -5.75
CA ASP A 400 -30.16 23.68 -5.68
C ASP A 400 -29.85 25.08 -6.30
N SER A 401 -28.62 25.30 -6.78
CA SER A 401 -28.20 26.59 -7.30
C SER A 401 -28.75 26.92 -8.69
N LYS A 402 -28.85 28.23 -8.98
CA LYS A 402 -29.19 28.70 -10.33
C LYS A 402 -28.07 28.42 -11.32
N GLU A 403 -26.84 28.38 -10.83
CA GLU A 403 -25.62 28.13 -11.57
C GLU A 403 -25.60 26.67 -12.10
N TYR A 404 -25.97 25.68 -11.28
CA TYR A 404 -26.14 24.29 -11.73
C TYR A 404 -27.32 24.15 -12.69
N ALA A 405 -28.47 24.77 -12.38
CA ALA A 405 -29.60 24.78 -13.30
C ALA A 405 -29.26 25.42 -14.66
N GLN A 406 -28.39 26.44 -14.70
CA GLN A 406 -27.85 27.01 -15.94
C GLN A 406 -26.86 26.08 -16.64
N TRP A 407 -26.02 25.35 -15.90
CA TRP A 407 -25.08 24.38 -16.47
C TRP A 407 -25.80 23.19 -17.12
N LEU A 408 -26.94 22.73 -16.58
CA LEU A 408 -27.72 21.63 -17.14
C LEU A 408 -28.39 21.94 -18.49
N ASN A 409 -28.75 23.21 -18.74
CA ASN A 409 -29.33 23.67 -20.01
C ASN A 409 -28.27 23.87 -21.13
#